data_AF-A0AAE4VDH6-F1
#
_entry.id   AF-A0AAE4VDH6-F1
#
_cell.length_a   1.000
_cell.length_b   1.000
_cell.length_c   1.000
_cell.angle_alpha   90.00
_cell.angle_beta   90.00
_cell.angle_gamma   90.00
#
_symmetry.space_group_name_H-M   'P 1'
#
loop_
_entity.id
_entity.type
_entity.pdbx_description
1 polymer ?
#
loop_
_entity_poly.entity_id
_entity_poly.type
_entity_poly.pdbx_seq_one_letter_code
_entity_poly.pdbx_strand_id
1 'polypeptide(L)' 'MNATETIAKIKSLPALPTVIAADVLHAQGYAPTADERAAITAHAEFFETMGMPRTVNIKVVDFGNIHIGNLAFYS' A
#
# COMPACT_ATOMS: atom_id res chain seq x y z
N MET A 1 -16.02 -12.23 8.35
CA MET A 1 -14.62 -12.66 8.19
C MET A 1 -13.95 -12.62 9.56
N ASN A 2 -13.32 -13.70 9.99
CA ASN A 2 -12.54 -13.75 11.22
C ASN A 2 -11.08 -13.32 10.98
N ALA A 3 -10.30 -13.13 12.05
CA ALA A 3 -8.91 -12.65 11.94
C ALA A 3 -8.02 -13.55 11.06
N THR A 4 -8.20 -14.87 11.13
CA THR A 4 -7.43 -15.84 10.33
C THR A 4 -7.77 -15.73 8.83
N GLU A 5 -9.05 -15.60 8.50
CA GLU A 5 -9.53 -15.41 7.13
C GLU A 5 -9.04 -14.07 6.55
N THR A 6 -9.04 -13.01 7.35
CA THR A 6 -8.50 -11.69 6.96
C THR A 6 -7.00 -11.78 6.65
N ILE A 7 -6.21 -12.43 7.50
CA ILE A 7 -4.76 -12.60 7.27
C ILE A 7 -4.50 -13.43 6.02
N ALA A 8 -5.25 -14.52 5.81
CA ALA A 8 -5.14 -15.35 4.62
C ALA A 8 -5.48 -14.56 3.35
N LYS A 9 -6.54 -13.73 3.41
CA LYS A 9 -6.94 -12.90 2.28
C LYS A 9 -5.88 -11.85 1.96
N ILE A 10 -5.35 -11.13 2.95
CA ILE A 10 -4.27 -10.15 2.75
C ILE A 10 -3.05 -10.81 2.11
N LYS A 11 -2.63 -11.99 2.58
CA LYS A 11 -1.50 -12.74 2.00
C LYS A 11 -1.73 -13.19 0.56
N SER A 12 -2.98 -13.30 0.12
CA SER A 12 -3.31 -13.66 -1.27
C SER A 12 -3.36 -12.46 -2.22
N LEU A 13 -3.37 -11.22 -1.69
CA LEU A 13 -3.37 -10.02 -2.52
C LEU A 13 -1.97 -9.76 -3.10
N PRO A 14 -1.88 -9.12 -4.29
CA PRO A 14 -0.59 -8.69 -4.84
C PRO A 14 0.14 -7.77 -3.85
N ALA A 15 1.44 -7.97 -3.64
CA ALA A 15 2.19 -7.19 -2.66
C ALA A 15 2.13 -5.68 -2.96
N LEU A 16 1.91 -4.86 -1.93
CA LEU A 16 2.03 -3.41 -2.06
C LEU A 16 3.49 -3.03 -2.37
N PRO A 17 3.73 -2.02 -3.21
CA PRO A 17 5.09 -1.57 -3.49
C PRO A 17 5.74 -0.96 -2.25
N THR A 18 7.05 -0.75 -2.34
CA THR A 18 7.79 0.08 -1.38
C THR A 18 8.52 1.15 -2.18
N VAL A 19 8.32 2.41 -1.81
CA VAL A 19 8.97 3.55 -2.45
C VAL A 19 10.30 3.82 -1.77
N ILE A 20 11.39 3.89 -2.54
CA ILE A 20 12.71 4.28 -2.04
C ILE A 20 12.93 5.76 -2.37
N ALA A 21 13.14 6.59 -1.36
CA ALA A 21 13.37 8.02 -1.52
C ALA A 21 14.26 8.57 -0.39
N ALA A 22 14.93 9.70 -0.61
CA ALA A 22 15.76 10.32 0.43
C ALA A 22 14.94 10.81 1.63
N ASP A 23 13.71 11.29 1.38
CA ASP A 23 12.72 11.66 2.38
C ASP A 23 11.30 11.55 1.78
N VAL A 24 10.28 11.83 2.60
CA VAL A 24 8.87 11.77 2.18
C VAL A 24 8.51 12.85 1.15
N LEU A 25 9.18 14.01 1.15
CA LEU A 25 8.92 15.06 0.17
C LEU A 25 9.35 14.63 -1.24
N HIS A 26 10.52 14.00 -1.35
CA HIS A 26 11.00 13.43 -2.61
C HIS A 26 10.09 12.30 -3.13
N ALA A 27 9.34 11.64 -2.25
CA ALA A 27 8.38 10.60 -2.63
C ALA A 27 7.04 11.16 -3.17
N GLN A 28 6.74 12.47 -3.01
CA GLN A 28 5.44 13.05 -3.36
C GLN A 28 5.12 13.06 -4.88
N GLY A 29 6.10 12.75 -5.74
CA GLY A 29 5.92 12.60 -7.19
C GLY A 29 5.83 11.15 -7.68
N TYR A 30 5.80 10.17 -6.77
CA TYR A 30 5.77 8.76 -7.15
C TYR A 30 4.50 8.42 -7.93
N ALA A 31 4.68 7.89 -9.14
CA ALA A 31 3.62 7.42 -10.01
C ALA A 31 3.64 5.88 -10.06
N PRO A 32 2.63 5.19 -9.50
CA PRO A 32 2.56 3.73 -9.58
C PRO A 32 2.43 3.26 -11.03
N THR A 33 3.15 2.18 -11.34
CA THR A 33 2.96 1.40 -12.56
C THR A 33 1.57 0.78 -12.63
N ALA A 34 1.19 0.18 -13.77
CA ALA A 34 -0.10 -0.48 -13.91
C ALA A 34 -0.30 -1.62 -12.90
N ASP A 35 0.74 -2.43 -12.67
CA ASP A 35 0.69 -3.57 -11.75
C ASP A 35 0.61 -3.12 -10.28
N GLU A 36 1.40 -2.11 -9.91
CA GLU A 36 1.34 -1.52 -8.56
C GLU A 36 -0.02 -0.86 -8.29
N ARG A 37 -0.59 -0.20 -9.30
CA ARG A 37 -1.94 0.35 -9.22
C ARG A 37 -2.98 -0.74 -9.02
N ALA A 38 -2.87 -1.86 -9.73
CA ALA A 38 -3.75 -3.00 -9.53
C ALA A 38 -3.63 -3.57 -8.10
N ALA A 39 -2.42 -3.64 -7.54
CA ALA A 39 -2.19 -4.07 -6.17
C ALA A 39 -2.85 -3.14 -5.15
N ILE A 40 -2.71 -1.82 -5.34
CA ILE A 40 -3.36 -0.79 -4.50
C ILE A 40 -4.88 -0.93 -4.56
N THR A 41 -5.45 -1.04 -5.76
CA THR A 41 -6.91 -1.19 -5.94
C THR A 41 -7.43 -2.45 -5.28
N ALA A 42 -6.75 -3.59 -5.44
CA ALA A 42 -7.16 -4.85 -4.83
C ALA A 42 -7.17 -4.78 -3.29
N HIS A 43 -6.23 -4.04 -2.69
CA HIS A 43 -6.23 -3.77 -1.25
C HIS A 43 -7.37 -2.85 -0.82
N ALA A 44 -7.61 -1.78 -1.57
CA ALA A 44 -8.69 -0.85 -1.28
C ALA A 44 -10.07 -1.51 -1.36
N GLU A 45 -10.31 -2.32 -2.38
CA GLU A 45 -11.55 -3.13 -2.50
C GLU A 45 -11.69 -4.09 -1.32
N PHE A 46 -10.61 -4.75 -0.91
CA PHE A 46 -10.66 -5.62 0.25
C PHE A 46 -10.99 -4.84 1.54
N PHE A 47 -10.40 -3.66 1.75
CA PHE A 47 -10.71 -2.80 2.88
C PHE A 47 -12.18 -2.38 2.89
N GLU A 48 -12.76 -2.05 1.72
CA GLU A 48 -14.18 -1.76 1.59
C GLU A 48 -15.06 -2.95 1.99
N THR A 49 -14.70 -4.19 1.62
CA THR A 49 -15.45 -5.39 2.07
C THR A 49 -15.43 -5.59 3.59
N MET A 50 -14.46 -4.98 4.28
CA MET A 50 -14.36 -4.98 5.73
C MET A 50 -15.02 -3.75 6.39
N GLY A 51 -15.64 -2.86 5.61
CA GLY A 51 -16.21 -1.61 6.10
C GLY A 51 -15.17 -0.56 6.49
N MET A 52 -13.94 -0.67 5.99
CA MET A 52 -12.84 0.26 6.24
C MET A 52 -12.71 1.28 5.09
N PRO A 53 -12.06 2.44 5.32
CA PRO A 53 -11.74 3.37 4.25
C PRO A 53 -10.89 2.72 3.15
N ARG A 54 -11.15 3.09 1.89
CA ARG A 54 -10.39 2.66 0.71
C ARG A 54 -8.97 3.25 0.62
N THR A 55 -8.54 4.00 1.63
CA THR A 55 -7.20 4.59 1.68
C THR A 55 -6.14 3.52 1.91
N VAL A 56 -5.17 3.43 1.00
CA VAL A 56 -4.05 2.49 1.09
C VAL A 56 -2.76 3.25 1.38
N ASN A 57 -2.03 2.82 2.40
CA ASN A 57 -0.74 3.39 2.77
C ASN A 57 0.40 2.55 2.20
N ILE A 58 1.21 3.16 1.34
CA ILE A 58 2.40 2.56 0.76
C ILE A 58 3.63 3.03 1.54
N LYS A 59 4.52 2.10 1.86
CA LYS A 59 5.72 2.38 2.65
C LYS A 59 6.73 3.20 1.84
N VAL A 60 7.27 4.24 2.45
CA VAL A 60 8.47 4.95 1.99
C VAL A 60 9.65 4.54 2.88
N VAL A 61 10.77 4.20 2.24
CA VAL A 61 12.03 3.88 2.89
C VAL A 61 13.17 4.72 2.34
N ASP A 62 14.22 4.91 3.14
CA ASP A 62 15.49 5.47 2.66
C ASP A 62 16.33 4.42 1.92
N PHE A 63 17.49 4.83 1.41
CA PHE A 63 18.46 3.94 0.76
C PHE A 63 19.06 2.87 1.69
N GLY A 64 18.93 3.04 3.00
CA GLY A 64 19.26 2.05 4.03
C GLY A 64 18.11 1.10 4.38
N ASN A 65 16.98 1.17 3.66
CA ASN A 65 15.73 0.46 3.93
C ASN A 65 15.07 0.81 5.29
N ILE A 66 15.46 1.93 5.90
CA ILE A 66 14.83 2.45 7.12
C ILE A 66 13.49 3.06 6.71
N HIS A 67 12.43 2.75 7.48
CA HIS A 67 11.12 3.35 7.26
C HIS A 67 11.12 4.82 7.66
N ILE A 68 10.73 5.69 6.72
CA ILE A 68 10.72 7.14 6.94
C ILE A 68 9.35 7.80 6.73
N GLY A 69 8.34 7.02 6.28
CA GLY A 69 6.96 7.50 6.17
C GLY A 69 6.11 6.67 5.20
N ASN A 70 4.95 7.21 4.82
CA ASN A 70 3.98 6.57 3.93
C ASN A 70 3.42 7.54 2.90
N LEU A 71 3.04 7.00 1.73
CA LEU A 71 2.18 7.68 0.76
C LEU A 71 0.77 7.11 0.87
N ALA A 72 -0.22 7.99 1.00
CA ALA A 72 -1.63 7.61 1.04
C ALA A 72 -2.24 7.71 -0.36
N PHE A 73 -2.85 6.62 -0.83
CA PHE A 73 -3.58 6.55 -2.08
C PHE A 73 -5.08 6.47 -1.81
N TYR A 74 -5.84 7.32 -2.51
CA TYR A 74 -7.29 7.37 -2.46
C TYR A 74 -7.81 6.72 -3.76
N SER A 75 -8.54 5.62 -3.64
CA SER A 75 -9.14 4.90 -4.78
C SER A 75 -10.65 4.85 -4.68
#